data_AF-A0A947HMV7-F1
#
_entry.id   AF-A0A947HMV7-F1
#
_cell.length_a   1.000
_cell.length_b   1.000
_cell.length_c   1.000
_cell.angle_alpha   90.00
_cell.angle_beta   90.00
_cell.angle_gamma   90.00
#
_symmetry.space_group_name_H-M   'P 1'
#
loop_
_entity.id
_entity.type
_entity.pdbx_description
1 polymer ?
#
loop_
_entity_poly.entity_id
_entity_poly.type
_entity_poly.pdbx_seq_one_letter_code
_entity_poly.pdbx_strand_id
1 'polypeptide(L)'
;MRSERALASALTATALLSACGENLTPTPRQAYSGDAPALTCLPNLDGVITSSELGAAFGVTLSFLISPDGAERPVPQGEVTSDGQREWDFGSDYADDEILTVGPQRLETQWYRDSFPEGEIVLPADPSGATVGIYRQDEQAFWLLGSASADPNPPQGRTLLVYTEPVALFHFPIEAGAAWVSQGEIVQGELLGLPFTGRHTYEVEIVDSGRLLLPQLTFTQVLRARTRFIVEPAIGSTYSLRQTGFLFECFGEVARATSRLNEPDADFTVATELRRVGQNL
;
A
#
# COMPACT_ATOMS: atom_id res chain seq x y z
N MET A 1 84.76 -27.65 41.74
CA MET A 1 84.83 -26.57 42.75
C MET A 1 84.20 -25.32 42.17
N ARG A 2 83.17 -24.79 42.85
CA ARG A 2 82.48 -23.49 42.71
C ARG A 2 81.88 -23.20 41.32
N SER A 3 80.57 -23.25 41.13
CA SER A 3 79.44 -22.54 41.77
C SER A 3 78.88 -21.59 40.71
N GLU A 4 77.64 -21.91 40.38
CA GLU A 4 76.81 -21.37 39.31
C GLU A 4 76.31 -19.93 39.56
N ARG A 5 75.95 -19.29 38.44
CA ARG A 5 74.78 -18.43 38.20
C ARG A 5 74.55 -17.21 39.12
N ALA A 6 74.60 -16.02 38.52
CA ALA A 6 73.62 -14.95 38.80
C ALA A 6 73.62 -13.92 37.65
N LEU A 7 72.44 -13.30 37.44
CA LEU A 7 72.13 -12.13 36.61
C LEU A 7 71.65 -12.38 35.17
N ALA A 8 70.46 -12.99 35.07
CA ALA A 8 69.48 -12.62 34.06
C ALA A 8 68.07 -12.80 34.66
N SER A 9 67.57 -11.78 35.36
CA SER A 9 66.18 -11.73 35.84
C SER A 9 65.81 -10.29 36.17
N ALA A 10 65.29 -9.57 35.18
CA ALA A 10 64.54 -8.34 35.41
C ALA A 10 63.67 -8.00 34.19
N LEU A 11 62.87 -8.93 33.67
CA LEU A 11 61.97 -8.57 32.57
C LEU A 11 60.76 -9.51 32.41
N THR A 12 59.95 -9.72 33.45
CA THR A 12 58.63 -10.36 33.27
C THR A 12 57.75 -10.25 34.53
N ALA A 13 57.12 -9.08 34.77
CA ALA A 13 56.07 -9.01 35.81
C ALA A 13 55.09 -7.83 35.68
N THR A 14 54.93 -7.19 34.51
CA THR A 14 54.13 -5.95 34.44
C THR A 14 53.24 -5.82 33.21
N ALA A 15 52.66 -6.93 32.72
CA ALA A 15 51.81 -6.90 31.54
C ALA A 15 50.52 -7.74 31.65
N LEU A 16 49.92 -7.86 32.84
CA LEU A 16 48.65 -8.60 33.01
C LEU A 16 47.56 -7.87 33.81
N LEU A 17 47.73 -6.59 34.16
CA LEU A 17 46.76 -5.85 34.98
C LEU A 17 45.99 -4.73 34.26
N SER A 18 46.20 -4.52 32.96
CA SER A 18 45.50 -3.45 32.20
C SER A 18 44.47 -3.95 31.18
N ALA A 19 44.07 -5.22 31.22
CA ALA A 19 43.06 -5.78 30.31
C ALA A 19 41.62 -5.72 30.85
N CYS A 20 41.37 -5.03 31.97
CA CYS A 20 40.03 -4.74 32.45
C CYS A 20 39.64 -3.33 31.98
N GLY A 21 39.29 -3.20 30.69
CA GLY A 21 38.56 -2.03 30.22
C GLY A 21 37.16 -1.97 30.81
N GLU A 22 36.47 -0.84 30.67
CA GLU A 22 35.07 -0.73 31.05
C GLU A 22 34.26 -1.87 30.42
N ASN A 23 33.40 -2.50 31.22
CA ASN A 23 32.52 -3.54 30.73
C ASN A 23 31.47 -2.90 29.82
N LEU A 24 31.75 -2.88 28.51
CA LEU A 24 30.85 -2.38 27.47
C LEU A 24 29.73 -3.39 27.13
N THR A 25 29.58 -4.47 27.91
CA THR A 25 28.44 -5.38 27.72
C THR A 25 27.16 -4.56 27.88
N PRO A 26 26.33 -4.44 26.83
CA PRO A 26 25.07 -3.74 26.94
C PRO A 26 24.27 -4.38 28.07
N THR A 27 23.92 -3.61 29.09
CA THR A 27 22.98 -4.09 30.11
C THR A 27 21.71 -4.58 29.40
N PRO A 28 21.13 -5.72 29.81
CA PRO A 28 19.88 -6.19 29.21
C PRO A 28 18.88 -5.04 29.20
N ARG A 29 18.55 -4.57 27.99
CA ARG A 29 17.54 -3.53 27.84
C ARG A 29 16.25 -4.13 28.35
N GLN A 30 15.57 -3.39 29.22
CA GLN A 30 14.24 -3.81 29.66
C GLN A 30 13.38 -3.99 28.42
N ALA A 31 12.75 -5.15 28.28
CA ALA A 31 11.84 -5.39 27.17
C ALA A 31 10.77 -4.30 27.17
N TYR A 32 10.41 -3.81 25.98
CA TYR A 32 9.31 -2.87 25.85
C TYR A 32 8.05 -3.47 26.49
N SER A 33 7.54 -2.82 27.53
CA SER A 33 6.33 -3.22 28.26
C SER A 33 5.18 -2.29 27.90
N GLY A 34 4.89 -2.18 26.61
CA GLY A 34 3.59 -1.67 26.17
C GLY A 34 2.70 -2.87 25.88
N ASP A 35 1.41 -2.76 26.22
CA ASP A 35 0.42 -3.69 25.70
C ASP A 35 0.48 -3.59 24.17
N ALA A 36 0.91 -4.67 23.51
CA ALA A 36 0.80 -4.73 22.06
C ALA A 36 -0.70 -4.64 21.73
N PRO A 37 -1.13 -3.71 20.87
CA PRO A 37 -2.52 -3.69 20.44
C PRO A 37 -2.87 -5.07 19.88
N ALA A 38 -3.99 -5.64 20.32
CA ALA A 38 -4.45 -6.91 19.80
C ALA A 38 -4.64 -6.77 18.29
N LEU A 39 -4.02 -7.65 17.52
CA LEU A 39 -4.26 -7.73 16.08
C LEU A 39 -5.71 -8.19 15.90
N THR A 40 -6.57 -7.29 15.43
CA THR A 40 -7.99 -7.59 15.15
C THR A 40 -8.14 -8.57 13.99
N CYS A 41 -7.12 -8.66 13.13
CA CYS A 41 -7.06 -9.56 11.99
C CYS A 41 -5.73 -10.33 12.03
N LEU A 42 -5.81 -11.66 11.85
CA LEU A 42 -4.65 -12.54 11.75
C LEU A 42 -4.70 -13.21 10.38
N PRO A 43 -3.69 -13.01 9.51
CA PRO A 43 -3.67 -13.63 8.20
C PRO A 43 -3.48 -15.14 8.36
N ASN A 44 -4.24 -15.93 7.60
CA ASN A 44 -4.15 -17.38 7.57
C ASN A 44 -3.20 -17.87 6.45
N LEU A 45 -2.87 -17.00 5.49
CA LEU A 45 -1.98 -17.27 4.35
C LEU A 45 -2.44 -18.48 3.53
N ASP A 46 -3.72 -18.52 3.17
CA ASP A 46 -4.28 -19.50 2.25
C ASP A 46 -4.34 -18.98 0.80
N GLY A 47 -4.06 -17.69 0.59
CA GLY A 47 -4.07 -17.05 -0.72
C GLY A 47 -5.47 -16.63 -1.18
N VAL A 48 -6.42 -16.58 -0.26
CA VAL A 48 -7.79 -16.13 -0.45
C VAL A 48 -8.05 -15.02 0.55
N ILE A 49 -8.54 -13.86 0.11
CA ILE A 49 -8.90 -12.77 1.02
C ILE A 49 -10.41 -12.76 1.17
N THR A 50 -10.91 -13.16 2.34
CA THR A 50 -12.32 -13.05 2.70
C THR A 50 -12.68 -11.64 3.16
N SER A 51 -13.98 -11.35 3.26
CA SER A 51 -14.47 -10.08 3.83
C SER A 51 -13.98 -9.83 5.26
N SER A 52 -13.73 -10.90 6.02
CA SER A 52 -13.20 -10.79 7.39
C SER A 52 -11.70 -10.48 7.46
N GLU A 53 -10.97 -10.73 6.37
CA GLU A 53 -9.53 -10.48 6.25
C GLU A 53 -9.23 -9.14 5.59
N LEU A 54 -10.22 -8.47 4.99
CA LEU A 54 -10.08 -7.14 4.45
C LEU A 54 -11.03 -6.20 5.17
N GLY A 55 -10.66 -5.67 6.34
CA GLY A 55 -11.49 -4.75 7.12
C GLY A 55 -10.83 -3.41 7.39
N ALA A 56 -11.62 -2.33 7.48
CA ALA A 56 -11.09 -1.00 7.81
C ALA A 56 -10.60 -0.93 9.27
N ALA A 57 -9.28 -0.83 9.43
CA ALA A 57 -8.64 -0.59 10.73
C ALA A 57 -8.61 0.91 11.07
N PHE A 58 -9.73 1.46 11.53
CA PHE A 58 -9.82 2.87 11.91
C PHE A 58 -8.82 3.24 13.02
N GLY A 59 -8.13 4.37 12.85
CA GLY A 59 -7.09 4.84 13.77
C GLY A 59 -5.72 4.17 13.57
N VAL A 60 -5.60 3.25 12.61
CA VAL A 60 -4.34 2.67 12.17
C VAL A 60 -3.97 3.27 10.81
N THR A 61 -2.69 3.57 10.63
CA THR A 61 -2.14 4.06 9.37
C THR A 61 -1.00 3.18 8.90
N LEU A 62 -0.87 3.06 7.58
CA LEU A 62 0.27 2.46 6.89
C LEU A 62 1.11 3.57 6.25
N SER A 63 2.44 3.42 6.31
CA SER A 63 3.36 4.27 5.57
C SER A 63 3.78 3.59 4.28
N PHE A 64 3.81 4.37 3.20
CA PHE A 64 4.23 3.97 1.87
C PHE A 64 5.40 4.83 1.43
N LEU A 65 6.39 4.21 0.79
CA LEU A 65 7.34 4.89 -0.09
C LEU A 65 6.64 5.11 -1.43
N ILE A 66 6.60 6.35 -1.89
CA ILE A 66 5.95 6.72 -3.15
C ILE A 66 6.90 7.53 -4.05
N SER A 67 6.88 7.23 -5.35
CA SER A 67 7.59 8.04 -6.34
C SER A 67 7.05 9.48 -6.37
N PRO A 68 7.91 10.51 -6.44
CA PRO A 68 7.47 11.89 -6.53
C PRO A 68 6.75 12.16 -7.86
N ASP A 69 5.97 13.23 -7.92
CA ASP A 69 5.23 13.59 -9.14
C ASP A 69 6.16 13.75 -10.36
N GLY A 70 5.72 13.22 -11.50
CA GLY A 70 6.50 13.18 -12.74
C GLY A 70 7.64 12.17 -12.79
N ALA A 71 7.93 11.44 -11.71
CA ALA A 71 8.91 10.37 -11.73
C ALA A 71 8.33 9.07 -12.31
N GLU A 72 9.18 8.31 -13.00
CA GLU A 72 8.81 6.99 -13.50
C GLU A 72 9.58 5.90 -12.77
N ARG A 73 8.92 4.75 -12.57
CA ARG A 73 9.50 3.58 -11.91
C ARG A 73 9.26 2.32 -12.72
N PRO A 74 10.22 1.39 -12.79
CA PRO A 74 9.99 0.09 -13.40
C PRO A 74 8.93 -0.70 -12.63
N VAL A 75 8.15 -1.50 -13.35
CA VAL A 75 7.18 -2.44 -12.79
C VAL A 75 7.66 -3.86 -13.11
N PRO A 76 8.36 -4.52 -12.16
CA PRO A 76 8.69 -5.93 -12.27
C PRO A 76 7.45 -6.78 -12.55
N GLN A 77 7.52 -7.65 -13.57
CA GLN A 77 6.41 -8.53 -13.94
C GLN A 77 6.39 -9.83 -13.10
N GLY A 78 7.43 -10.01 -12.30
CA GLY A 78 7.64 -11.14 -11.40
C GLY A 78 8.32 -12.32 -12.08
N GLU A 79 9.20 -12.97 -11.34
CA GLU A 79 9.95 -14.14 -11.77
C GLU A 79 9.48 -15.38 -11.01
N VAL A 80 9.54 -16.55 -11.65
CA VAL A 80 9.27 -17.82 -10.96
C VAL A 80 10.57 -18.27 -10.29
N THR A 81 10.56 -18.34 -8.97
CA THR A 81 11.72 -18.77 -8.17
C THR A 81 11.93 -20.28 -8.25
N SER A 82 13.07 -20.77 -7.76
CA SER A 82 13.46 -22.18 -7.86
C SER A 82 12.54 -23.15 -7.11
N ASP A 83 11.77 -22.65 -6.14
CA ASP A 83 10.70 -23.34 -5.41
C ASP A 83 9.34 -23.29 -6.12
N GLY A 84 9.26 -22.66 -7.29
CA GLY A 84 8.05 -22.56 -8.13
C GLY A 84 7.10 -21.43 -7.74
N GLN A 85 7.43 -20.60 -6.75
CA GLN A 85 6.62 -19.43 -6.41
C GLN A 85 6.92 -18.25 -7.34
N ARG A 86 5.91 -17.42 -7.63
CA ARG A 86 6.15 -16.13 -8.30
C ARG A 86 6.64 -15.10 -7.28
N GLU A 87 7.62 -14.29 -7.66
CA GLU A 87 8.18 -13.24 -6.82
C GLU A 87 8.25 -11.92 -7.60
N TRP A 88 7.74 -10.84 -7.02
CA TRP A 88 7.89 -9.48 -7.51
C TRP A 88 8.88 -8.72 -6.63
N ASP A 89 9.96 -8.21 -7.22
CA ASP A 89 10.99 -7.47 -6.49
C ASP A 89 10.80 -5.95 -6.62
N PHE A 90 10.06 -5.39 -5.67
CA PHE A 90 9.89 -3.94 -5.51
C PHE A 90 10.85 -3.40 -4.42
N GLY A 91 11.91 -4.15 -4.11
CA GLY A 91 12.86 -3.88 -3.05
C GLY A 91 13.86 -2.76 -3.34
N SER A 92 13.86 -2.23 -4.56
CA SER A 92 14.65 -1.03 -4.89
C SER A 92 14.26 0.13 -3.98
N ASP A 93 15.24 0.70 -3.30
CA ASP A 93 15.08 1.88 -2.45
C ASP A 93 15.53 3.13 -3.23
N TYR A 94 14.57 3.99 -3.58
CA TYR A 94 14.84 5.19 -4.38
C TYR A 94 15.00 6.37 -3.45
N ALA A 95 16.15 7.05 -3.53
CA ALA A 95 16.51 8.14 -2.63
C ALA A 95 15.58 9.37 -2.73
N ASP A 96 14.81 9.49 -3.81
CA ASP A 96 13.83 10.55 -4.06
C ASP A 96 12.39 10.13 -3.73
N ASP A 97 12.15 8.92 -3.22
CA ASP A 97 10.81 8.53 -2.79
C ASP A 97 10.35 9.37 -1.59
N GLU A 98 9.07 9.75 -1.62
CA GLU A 98 8.39 10.46 -0.55
C GLU A 98 7.66 9.49 0.37
N ILE A 99 7.24 9.98 1.55
CA ILE A 99 6.46 9.20 2.51
C ILE A 99 4.98 9.60 2.43
N LEU A 100 4.14 8.65 2.03
CA LEU A 100 2.70 8.75 2.08
C LEU A 100 2.17 7.96 3.27
N THR A 101 1.41 8.61 4.16
CA THR A 101 0.72 7.92 5.27
C THR A 101 -0.76 7.79 4.95
N VAL A 102 -1.25 6.56 4.90
CA VAL A 102 -2.65 6.24 4.53
C VAL A 102 -3.32 5.51 5.68
N GLY A 103 -4.54 5.92 6.02
CA GLY A 103 -5.40 5.19 6.94
C GLY A 103 -6.87 5.49 6.67
N PRO A 104 -7.78 4.55 6.97
CA PRO A 104 -9.20 4.76 6.75
C PRO A 104 -9.72 5.85 7.69
N GLN A 105 -10.46 6.79 7.11
CA GLN A 105 -11.25 7.76 7.84
C GLN A 105 -12.72 7.36 7.85
N ARG A 106 -13.42 7.80 8.89
CA ARG A 106 -14.86 7.60 9.05
C ARG A 106 -15.62 8.61 8.18
N LEU A 107 -16.68 8.17 7.49
CA LEU A 107 -17.48 9.07 6.65
C LEU A 107 -18.21 10.13 7.48
N GLU A 108 -18.67 9.80 8.68
CA GLU A 108 -19.52 10.67 9.50
C GLU A 108 -18.88 12.03 9.87
N THR A 109 -17.55 12.12 9.77
CA THR A 109 -16.77 13.33 10.04
C THR A 109 -16.52 14.20 8.81
N GLN A 110 -17.01 13.80 7.63
CA GLN A 110 -16.67 14.43 6.35
C GLN A 110 -17.78 15.37 5.85
N TRP A 111 -17.39 16.39 5.08
CA TRP A 111 -18.34 17.40 4.58
C TRP A 111 -19.33 16.85 3.54
N TYR A 112 -18.94 15.81 2.81
CA TYR A 112 -19.74 15.16 1.76
C TYR A 112 -20.60 14.00 2.28
N ARG A 113 -20.63 13.73 3.59
CA ARG A 113 -21.31 12.56 4.17
C ARG A 113 -22.78 12.43 3.74
N ASP A 114 -23.51 13.54 3.62
CA ASP A 114 -24.95 13.53 3.31
C ASP A 114 -25.20 13.10 1.85
N SER A 115 -24.18 13.13 0.98
CA SER A 115 -24.24 12.64 -0.39
C SER A 115 -24.01 11.13 -0.51
N PHE A 116 -23.53 10.48 0.55
CA PHE A 116 -23.17 9.06 0.58
C PHE A 116 -23.83 8.34 1.77
N PRO A 117 -25.17 8.20 1.80
CA PRO A 117 -25.89 7.68 2.97
C PRO A 117 -25.53 6.23 3.32
N GLU A 118 -24.99 5.46 2.38
CA GLU A 118 -24.55 4.07 2.57
C GLU A 118 -23.04 3.94 2.76
N GLY A 119 -22.29 5.04 2.75
CA GLY A 119 -20.84 5.01 2.88
C GLY A 119 -20.38 4.89 4.33
N GLU A 120 -19.20 4.32 4.53
CA GLU A 120 -18.65 4.00 5.86
C GLU A 120 -17.19 4.41 5.97
N ILE A 121 -16.43 4.16 4.90
CA ILE A 121 -14.97 4.23 4.87
C ILE A 121 -14.54 5.27 3.85
N VAL A 122 -13.56 6.09 4.20
CA VAL A 122 -12.94 7.07 3.30
C VAL A 122 -11.46 6.78 3.22
N LEU A 123 -10.95 6.67 1.98
CA LEU A 123 -9.53 6.46 1.70
C LEU A 123 -9.05 7.46 0.63
N PRO A 124 -7.81 7.94 0.69
CA PRO A 124 -7.20 8.72 -0.40
C PRO A 124 -7.28 7.98 -1.74
N ALA A 125 -7.80 8.66 -2.76
CA ALA A 125 -7.86 8.16 -4.13
C ALA A 125 -6.59 8.52 -4.91
N ASP A 126 -5.90 9.58 -4.51
CA ASP A 126 -4.63 10.03 -5.07
C ASP A 126 -3.58 10.29 -3.96
N PRO A 127 -2.28 10.32 -4.30
CA PRO A 127 -1.22 10.51 -3.31
C PRO A 127 -1.22 11.84 -2.56
N SER A 128 -1.71 12.91 -3.19
CA SER A 128 -1.78 14.22 -2.52
C SER A 128 -2.86 14.25 -1.45
N GLY A 129 -3.77 13.26 -1.46
CA GLY A 129 -4.95 13.22 -0.59
C GLY A 129 -5.98 14.30 -0.95
N ALA A 130 -5.84 14.98 -2.08
CA ALA A 130 -6.78 16.01 -2.52
C ALA A 130 -8.14 15.43 -2.91
N THR A 131 -8.16 14.18 -3.40
CA THR A 131 -9.34 13.39 -3.73
C THR A 131 -9.38 12.15 -2.86
N VAL A 132 -10.58 11.80 -2.41
CA VAL A 132 -10.86 10.60 -1.63
C VAL A 132 -11.92 9.76 -2.32
N GLY A 133 -11.80 8.45 -2.18
CA GLY A 133 -12.88 7.51 -2.49
C GLY A 133 -13.75 7.29 -1.25
N ILE A 134 -15.04 7.09 -1.48
CA ILE A 134 -16.01 6.75 -0.44
C ILE A 134 -16.43 5.30 -0.65
N TYR A 135 -16.30 4.49 0.39
CA TYR A 135 -16.45 3.05 0.32
C TYR A 135 -17.41 2.54 1.39
N ARG A 136 -17.96 1.35 1.15
CA ARG A 136 -18.61 0.50 2.15
C ARG A 136 -18.17 -0.93 1.95
N GLN A 137 -18.41 -1.77 2.93
CA GLN A 137 -18.05 -3.17 2.84
C GLN A 137 -19.13 -4.07 3.43
N ASP A 138 -19.37 -5.19 2.77
CA ASP A 138 -20.17 -6.29 3.32
C ASP A 138 -19.49 -7.64 3.04
N GLU A 139 -20.22 -8.73 3.25
CA GLU A 139 -19.72 -10.08 3.01
C GLU A 139 -19.48 -10.38 1.52
N GLN A 140 -20.02 -9.57 0.60
CA GLN A 140 -20.02 -9.83 -0.84
C GLN A 140 -18.91 -9.05 -1.54
N ALA A 141 -18.69 -7.79 -1.16
CA ALA A 141 -17.66 -6.97 -1.80
C ALA A 141 -17.18 -5.78 -0.96
N PHE A 142 -16.04 -5.26 -1.38
CA PHE A 142 -15.59 -3.91 -1.08
C PHE A 142 -16.10 -2.96 -2.17
N TRP A 143 -17.04 -2.10 -1.80
CA TRP A 143 -17.80 -1.27 -2.72
C TRP A 143 -17.27 0.17 -2.74
N LEU A 144 -17.15 0.76 -3.92
CA LEU A 144 -16.86 2.18 -4.13
C LEU A 144 -18.17 2.90 -4.51
N LEU A 145 -18.56 3.91 -3.72
CA LEU A 145 -19.79 4.69 -3.93
C LEU A 145 -19.55 5.94 -4.78
N GLY A 146 -18.29 6.37 -4.89
CA GLY A 146 -17.92 7.58 -5.63
C GLY A 146 -16.66 8.23 -5.05
N SER A 147 -16.44 9.49 -5.42
CA SER A 147 -15.29 10.27 -4.97
C SER A 147 -15.66 11.71 -4.62
N ALA A 148 -14.85 12.33 -3.77
CA ALA A 148 -14.99 13.73 -3.41
C ALA A 148 -13.62 14.38 -3.25
N SER A 149 -13.57 15.71 -3.30
CA SER A 149 -12.40 16.44 -2.81
C SER A 149 -12.35 16.36 -1.28
N ALA A 150 -11.16 16.20 -0.72
CA ALA A 150 -10.99 16.17 0.74
C ALA A 150 -11.40 17.50 1.39
N ASP A 151 -10.99 18.61 0.79
CA ASP A 151 -11.44 19.96 1.16
C ASP A 151 -12.80 20.27 0.47
N PRO A 152 -13.78 20.89 1.15
CA PRO A 152 -15.02 21.35 0.52
C PRO A 152 -14.83 22.50 -0.50
N ASN A 153 -13.75 23.28 -0.40
CA ASN A 153 -13.46 24.43 -1.26
C ASN A 153 -11.98 24.45 -1.70
N PRO A 154 -11.51 23.42 -2.41
CA PRO A 154 -10.12 23.36 -2.83
C PRO A 154 -9.84 24.42 -3.93
N PRO A 155 -8.60 24.95 -4.03
CA PRO A 155 -8.27 25.99 -5.02
C PRO A 155 -8.57 25.62 -6.48
N GLN A 156 -8.47 24.34 -6.82
CA GLN A 156 -8.74 23.78 -8.14
C GLN A 156 -10.23 23.55 -8.45
N GLY A 157 -11.12 23.84 -7.48
CA GLY A 157 -12.55 23.57 -7.59
C GLY A 157 -12.95 22.22 -6.98
N ARG A 158 -14.15 22.18 -6.42
CA ARG A 158 -14.67 21.04 -5.67
C ARG A 158 -14.91 19.82 -6.56
N THR A 159 -14.67 18.64 -6.02
CA THR A 159 -15.05 17.37 -6.65
C THR A 159 -16.11 16.70 -5.77
N LEU A 160 -17.20 16.25 -6.39
CA LEU A 160 -18.24 15.43 -5.79
C LEU A 160 -18.88 14.57 -6.88
N LEU A 161 -18.43 13.33 -6.98
CA LEU A 161 -18.91 12.34 -7.94
C LEU A 161 -19.59 11.22 -7.16
N VAL A 162 -20.92 11.15 -7.27
CA VAL A 162 -21.72 10.11 -6.62
C VAL A 162 -22.16 9.12 -7.69
N TYR A 163 -21.87 7.84 -7.50
CA TYR A 163 -22.39 6.80 -8.39
C TYR A 163 -23.85 6.52 -8.07
N THR A 164 -24.66 6.32 -9.12
CA THR A 164 -26.06 5.92 -8.97
C THR A 164 -26.20 4.52 -8.38
N GLU A 165 -25.24 3.64 -8.69
CA GLU A 165 -25.11 2.31 -8.11
C GLU A 165 -23.66 2.12 -7.63
N PRO A 166 -23.42 1.54 -6.44
CA PRO A 166 -22.07 1.26 -5.96
C PRO A 166 -21.31 0.32 -6.90
N VAL A 167 -20.05 0.64 -7.15
CA VAL A 167 -19.11 -0.18 -7.92
C VAL A 167 -18.53 -1.25 -7.02
N ALA A 168 -18.63 -2.52 -7.42
CA ALA A 168 -17.95 -3.60 -6.73
C ALA A 168 -16.47 -3.60 -7.11
N LEU A 169 -15.62 -2.97 -6.29
CA LEU A 169 -14.21 -2.83 -6.61
C LEU A 169 -13.45 -4.13 -6.36
N PHE A 170 -13.79 -4.88 -5.31
CA PHE A 170 -13.30 -6.23 -5.04
C PHE A 170 -14.42 -7.14 -4.55
N HIS A 171 -14.68 -8.25 -5.23
CA HIS A 171 -15.59 -9.29 -4.76
C HIS A 171 -14.91 -10.17 -3.72
N PHE A 172 -15.65 -10.58 -2.69
CA PHE A 172 -15.21 -11.57 -1.74
C PHE A 172 -15.75 -12.97 -2.09
N PRO A 173 -14.94 -14.03 -1.89
CA PRO A 173 -13.51 -13.95 -1.61
C PRO A 173 -12.70 -13.41 -2.80
N ILE A 174 -11.60 -12.72 -2.52
CA ILE A 174 -10.62 -12.31 -3.55
C ILE A 174 -9.65 -13.46 -3.73
N GLU A 175 -9.57 -14.03 -4.94
CA GLU A 175 -8.70 -15.16 -5.26
C GLU A 175 -8.21 -15.10 -6.71
N ALA A 176 -7.04 -15.70 -6.98
CA ALA A 176 -6.48 -15.72 -8.32
C ALA A 176 -7.39 -16.45 -9.34
N GLY A 177 -7.50 -15.90 -10.54
CA GLY A 177 -8.39 -16.33 -11.61
C GLY A 177 -9.73 -15.58 -11.64
N ALA A 178 -10.07 -14.79 -10.62
CA ALA A 178 -11.29 -13.98 -10.62
C ALA A 178 -11.17 -12.78 -11.56
N ALA A 179 -12.25 -12.46 -12.27
CA ALA A 179 -12.34 -11.28 -13.13
C ALA A 179 -13.77 -10.76 -13.20
N TRP A 180 -13.94 -9.43 -13.21
CA TRP A 180 -15.24 -8.79 -13.36
C TRP A 180 -15.13 -7.38 -13.94
N VAL A 181 -16.29 -6.87 -14.37
CA VAL A 181 -16.46 -5.48 -14.79
C VAL A 181 -17.55 -4.85 -13.95
N SER A 182 -17.29 -3.68 -13.39
CA SER A 182 -18.27 -2.89 -12.64
C SER A 182 -18.30 -1.46 -13.14
N GLN A 183 -19.47 -0.83 -13.10
CA GLN A 183 -19.71 0.48 -13.69
C GLN A 183 -20.37 1.41 -12.68
N GLY A 184 -19.87 2.65 -12.60
CA GLY A 184 -20.45 3.73 -11.82
C GLY A 184 -20.94 4.82 -12.76
N GLU A 185 -22.26 5.02 -12.82
CA GLU A 185 -22.87 6.11 -13.58
C GLU A 185 -22.98 7.35 -12.70
N ILE A 186 -22.67 8.53 -13.27
CA ILE A 186 -22.72 9.83 -12.61
C ILE A 186 -23.65 10.72 -13.42
N VAL A 187 -24.78 11.14 -12.83
CA VAL A 187 -25.80 11.94 -13.55
C VAL A 187 -25.61 13.44 -13.31
N GLN A 188 -25.29 13.85 -12.07
CA GLN A 188 -25.18 15.25 -11.65
C GLN A 188 -24.00 15.46 -10.70
N GLY A 189 -22.80 15.10 -11.15
CA GLY A 189 -21.57 15.28 -10.39
C GLY A 189 -20.96 16.66 -10.58
N GLU A 190 -19.93 16.92 -9.80
CA GLU A 190 -19.02 18.06 -9.94
C GLU A 190 -17.59 17.54 -9.98
N LEU A 191 -16.80 17.96 -10.96
CA LEU A 191 -15.39 17.62 -11.09
C LEU A 191 -14.61 18.91 -11.25
N LEU A 192 -13.73 19.22 -10.28
CA LEU A 192 -12.91 20.43 -10.28
C LEU A 192 -13.74 21.72 -10.46
N GLY A 193 -14.89 21.80 -9.78
CA GLY A 193 -15.81 22.94 -9.85
C GLY A 193 -16.73 22.97 -11.07
N LEU A 194 -16.60 22.00 -12.00
CA LEU A 194 -17.37 21.95 -13.23
C LEU A 194 -18.45 20.86 -13.16
N PRO A 195 -19.65 21.08 -13.73
CA PRO A 195 -20.65 20.03 -13.86
C PRO A 195 -20.10 18.82 -14.61
N PHE A 196 -20.34 17.63 -14.07
CA PHE A 196 -19.89 16.37 -14.64
C PHE A 196 -21.03 15.35 -14.72
N THR A 197 -21.14 14.73 -15.88
CA THR A 197 -22.00 13.57 -16.13
C THR A 197 -21.17 12.57 -16.93
N GLY A 198 -21.26 11.28 -16.64
CA GLY A 198 -20.51 10.26 -17.35
C GLY A 198 -20.53 8.92 -16.67
N ARG A 199 -19.82 7.97 -17.27
CA ARG A 199 -19.64 6.62 -16.74
C ARG A 199 -18.19 6.36 -16.38
N HIS A 200 -17.99 5.70 -15.26
CA HIS A 200 -16.74 5.11 -14.82
C HIS A 200 -16.84 3.59 -14.96
N THR A 201 -15.88 2.95 -15.63
CA THR A 201 -15.83 1.48 -15.77
C THR A 201 -14.55 0.95 -15.14
N TYR A 202 -14.69 -0.07 -14.30
CA TYR A 202 -13.61 -0.78 -13.65
C TYR A 202 -13.59 -2.22 -14.17
N GLU A 203 -12.56 -2.57 -14.93
CA GLU A 203 -12.26 -3.95 -15.32
C GLU A 203 -11.20 -4.45 -14.35
N VAL A 204 -11.53 -5.44 -13.51
CA VAL A 204 -10.63 -5.97 -12.49
C VAL A 204 -10.36 -7.44 -12.75
N GLU A 205 -9.09 -7.83 -12.64
CA GLU A 205 -8.62 -9.21 -12.74
C GLU A 205 -7.67 -9.50 -11.57
N ILE A 206 -7.90 -10.60 -10.85
CA ILE A 206 -6.95 -11.12 -9.87
C ILE A 206 -6.15 -12.22 -10.58
N VAL A 207 -4.92 -11.93 -10.94
CA VAL A 207 -4.22 -12.71 -11.98
C VAL A 207 -3.46 -13.89 -11.38
N ASP A 208 -2.73 -13.64 -10.31
CA ASP A 208 -1.87 -14.62 -9.67
C ASP A 208 -1.57 -14.25 -8.21
N SER A 209 -0.88 -15.17 -7.53
CA SER A 209 -0.42 -15.01 -6.16
C SER A 209 1.08 -15.29 -6.06
N GLY A 210 1.73 -14.72 -5.05
CA GLY A 210 3.17 -14.91 -4.87
C GLY A 210 3.80 -14.05 -3.79
N ARG A 211 5.12 -13.93 -3.81
CA ARG A 211 5.91 -13.14 -2.87
C ARG A 211 6.13 -11.73 -3.40
N LEU A 212 6.02 -10.73 -2.54
CA LEU A 212 6.36 -9.34 -2.85
C LEU A 212 7.51 -8.91 -1.94
N LEU A 213 8.67 -8.66 -2.53
CA LEU A 213 9.82 -8.08 -1.84
C LEU A 213 9.67 -6.55 -1.87
N LEU A 214 9.69 -5.93 -0.70
CA LEU A 214 9.76 -4.49 -0.51
C LEU A 214 11.08 -4.15 0.21
N PRO A 215 11.51 -2.88 0.25
CA PRO A 215 12.85 -2.55 0.73
C PRO A 215 13.14 -3.01 2.18
N GLN A 216 12.13 -3.02 3.05
CA GLN A 216 12.29 -3.41 4.47
C GLN A 216 11.49 -4.64 4.89
N LEU A 217 10.62 -5.18 4.03
CA LEU A 217 9.71 -6.27 4.38
C LEU A 217 9.35 -7.14 3.19
N THR A 218 8.88 -8.34 3.46
CA THR A 218 8.42 -9.28 2.44
C THR A 218 7.02 -9.76 2.79
N PHE A 219 6.09 -9.62 1.87
CA PHE A 219 4.80 -10.29 1.94
C PHE A 219 4.90 -11.63 1.23
N THR A 220 4.60 -12.72 1.92
CA THR A 220 4.85 -14.09 1.42
C THR A 220 3.77 -14.61 0.48
N GLN A 221 2.62 -13.95 0.42
CA GLN A 221 1.47 -14.39 -0.36
C GLN A 221 0.52 -13.22 -0.66
N VAL A 222 0.96 -12.34 -1.56
CA VAL A 222 0.09 -11.30 -2.10
C VAL A 222 -0.76 -11.84 -3.25
N LEU A 223 -1.92 -11.24 -3.47
CA LEU A 223 -2.70 -11.35 -4.71
C LEU A 223 -2.38 -10.16 -5.61
N ARG A 224 -2.05 -10.42 -6.87
CA ARG A 224 -1.86 -9.36 -7.88
C ARG A 224 -3.19 -9.04 -8.54
N ALA A 225 -3.70 -7.84 -8.31
CA ALA A 225 -4.87 -7.29 -8.97
C ALA A 225 -4.46 -6.38 -10.13
N ARG A 226 -5.01 -6.59 -11.33
CA ARG A 226 -4.94 -5.65 -12.43
C ARG A 226 -6.28 -4.93 -12.53
N THR A 227 -6.22 -3.62 -12.61
CA THR A 227 -7.41 -2.79 -12.79
C THR A 227 -7.23 -1.91 -14.00
N ARG A 228 -8.17 -1.94 -14.95
CA ARG A 228 -8.31 -0.90 -15.96
C ARG A 228 -9.49 -0.03 -15.57
N PHE A 229 -9.20 1.23 -15.31
CA PHE A 229 -10.21 2.23 -15.02
C PHE A 229 -10.41 3.11 -16.25
N ILE A 230 -11.65 3.18 -16.73
CA ILE A 230 -12.05 3.93 -17.92
C ILE A 230 -13.05 5.01 -17.50
N VAL A 231 -12.80 6.24 -17.95
CA VAL A 231 -13.66 7.40 -17.72
C VAL A 231 -14.27 7.83 -19.04
N GLU A 232 -15.59 7.81 -19.10
CA GLU A 232 -16.40 8.17 -20.27
C GLU A 232 -17.30 9.36 -19.91
N PRO A 233 -16.79 10.60 -20.01
CA PRO A 233 -17.60 11.77 -19.74
C PRO A 233 -18.65 11.94 -20.86
N ALA A 234 -19.83 12.45 -20.51
CA ALA A 234 -20.87 12.80 -21.48
C ALA A 234 -20.43 13.90 -22.45
N ILE A 235 -19.50 14.76 -22.01
CA ILE A 235 -18.86 15.80 -22.81
C ILE A 235 -17.35 15.71 -22.58
N GLY A 236 -16.58 15.52 -23.65
CA GLY A 236 -15.13 15.40 -23.61
C GLY A 236 -14.63 14.08 -24.19
N SER A 237 -13.35 13.81 -24.00
CA SER A 237 -12.71 12.59 -24.49
C SER A 237 -12.72 11.51 -23.42
N THR A 238 -13.01 10.28 -23.83
CA THR A 238 -12.75 9.09 -23.01
C THR A 238 -11.25 8.95 -22.77
N TYR A 239 -10.89 8.55 -21.56
CA TYR A 239 -9.53 8.14 -21.22
C TYR A 239 -9.55 6.92 -20.30
N SER A 240 -8.40 6.26 -20.17
CA SER A 240 -8.24 5.15 -19.25
C SER A 240 -6.90 5.21 -18.52
N LEU A 241 -6.81 4.50 -17.41
CA LEU A 241 -5.57 4.23 -16.70
C LEU A 241 -5.55 2.78 -16.26
N ARG A 242 -4.35 2.22 -16.12
CA ARG A 242 -4.15 0.86 -15.62
C ARG A 242 -3.42 0.90 -14.30
N GLN A 243 -3.78 -0.03 -13.43
CA GLN A 243 -3.13 -0.25 -12.14
C GLN A 243 -2.77 -1.72 -12.00
N THR A 244 -1.58 -1.98 -11.45
CA THR A 244 -1.23 -3.27 -10.87
C THR A 244 -1.12 -3.08 -9.37
N GLY A 245 -2.10 -3.56 -8.62
CA GLY A 245 -2.13 -3.57 -7.16
C GLY A 245 -1.71 -4.93 -6.60
N PHE A 246 -1.18 -4.92 -5.38
CA PHE A 246 -0.86 -6.12 -4.61
C PHE A 246 -1.62 -6.07 -3.30
N LEU A 247 -2.47 -7.08 -3.08
CA LEU A 247 -3.32 -7.20 -1.91
C LEU A 247 -2.78 -8.28 -0.97
N PHE A 248 -2.86 -8.04 0.33
CA PHE A 248 -2.46 -8.99 1.36
C PHE A 248 -3.50 -9.02 2.48
N GLU A 249 -3.77 -10.22 3.00
CA GLU A 249 -4.69 -10.43 4.13
C GLU A 249 -4.36 -9.49 5.30
N CYS A 250 -5.38 -8.89 5.92
CA CYS A 250 -5.30 -7.94 7.03
C CYS A 250 -4.65 -6.59 6.74
N PHE A 251 -4.00 -6.41 5.59
CA PHE A 251 -3.36 -5.14 5.19
C PHE A 251 -4.12 -4.45 4.06
N GLY A 252 -4.83 -5.22 3.22
CA GLY A 252 -5.38 -4.72 1.97
C GLY A 252 -4.26 -4.44 0.98
N GLU A 253 -4.26 -3.26 0.36
CA GLU A 253 -3.23 -2.91 -0.60
C GLU A 253 -1.88 -2.63 0.06
N VAL A 254 -0.86 -3.37 -0.36
CA VAL A 254 0.52 -3.24 0.14
C VAL A 254 1.48 -2.64 -0.90
N ALA A 255 1.10 -2.66 -2.17
CA ALA A 255 1.77 -1.92 -3.23
C ALA A 255 0.82 -1.65 -4.40
N ARG A 256 1.07 -0.59 -5.15
CA ARG A 256 0.37 -0.27 -6.39
C ARG A 256 1.29 0.46 -7.34
N ALA A 257 1.25 0.03 -8.59
CA ALA A 257 1.81 0.73 -9.74
C ALA A 257 0.66 1.29 -10.58
N THR A 258 0.73 2.57 -10.97
CA THR A 258 -0.23 3.22 -11.89
C THR A 258 0.48 3.58 -13.19
N SER A 259 -0.14 3.24 -14.32
CA SER A 259 0.38 3.51 -15.66
C SER A 259 0.22 4.97 -16.08
N ARG A 260 0.84 5.32 -17.22
CA ARG A 260 0.44 6.50 -17.99
C ARG A 260 -1.03 6.41 -18.41
N LEU A 261 -1.64 7.55 -18.70
CA LEU A 261 -2.97 7.60 -19.31
C LEU A 261 -2.98 6.88 -20.65
N ASN A 262 -4.05 6.15 -20.90
CA ASN A 262 -4.32 5.38 -22.11
C ASN A 262 -3.27 4.31 -22.42
N GLU A 263 -2.62 3.77 -21.38
CA GLU A 263 -1.72 2.62 -21.50
C GLU A 263 -2.45 1.40 -22.10
N PRO A 264 -2.07 0.92 -23.30
CA PRO A 264 -2.72 -0.23 -23.91
C PRO A 264 -2.38 -1.55 -23.20
N ASP A 265 -1.17 -1.69 -22.65
CA ASP A 265 -0.66 -2.95 -22.13
C ASP A 265 -1.12 -3.22 -20.69
N ALA A 266 -1.75 -4.38 -20.46
CA ALA A 266 -2.12 -4.83 -19.11
C ALA A 266 -0.89 -5.16 -18.24
N ASP A 267 0.24 -5.47 -18.87
CA ASP A 267 1.53 -5.78 -18.27
C ASP A 267 2.55 -4.64 -18.47
N PHE A 268 2.06 -3.40 -18.37
CA PHE A 268 2.92 -2.23 -18.46
C PHE A 268 4.13 -2.34 -17.51
N THR A 269 5.29 -1.95 -18.01
CA THR A 269 6.58 -2.12 -17.32
C THR A 269 7.12 -0.83 -16.73
N VAL A 270 6.41 0.29 -16.91
CA VAL A 270 6.77 1.61 -16.40
C VAL A 270 5.55 2.26 -15.76
N ALA A 271 5.66 2.59 -14.48
CA ALA A 271 4.64 3.31 -13.72
C ALA A 271 4.99 4.80 -13.63
N THR A 272 3.97 5.65 -13.67
CA THR A 272 4.06 7.08 -13.33
C THR A 272 3.80 7.34 -11.85
N GLU A 273 3.30 6.34 -11.13
CA GLU A 273 3.19 6.32 -9.68
C GLU A 273 3.49 4.90 -9.22
N LEU A 274 4.50 4.73 -8.37
CA LEU A 274 4.73 3.51 -7.64
C LEU A 274 4.67 3.82 -6.15
N ARG A 275 3.71 3.19 -5.46
CA ARG A 275 3.63 3.22 -3.99
C ARG A 275 3.78 1.81 -3.43
N ARG A 276 4.53 1.67 -2.34
CA ARG A 276 4.77 0.39 -1.67
C ARG A 276 4.97 0.59 -0.18
N VAL A 277 4.43 -0.29 0.65
CA VAL A 277 4.59 -0.20 2.11
C VAL A 277 6.09 -0.13 2.44
N GLY A 278 6.45 0.82 3.29
CA GLY A 278 7.83 1.07 3.66
C GLY A 278 7.93 2.12 4.77
N GLN A 279 9.12 2.26 5.33
CA GLN A 279 9.39 3.24 6.39
C GLN A 279 10.54 4.16 5.96
N ASN A 280 10.52 5.39 6.47
CA ASN A 280 11.67 6.27 6.36
C ASN A 280 12.77 5.77 7.30
N LEU A 281 13.99 5.58 6.80
CA LEU A 281 15.16 5.14 7.57
C LEU A 281 15.93 6.33 8.16
#